data_AF-X1SDB5-F1
#
_entry.id   AF-X1SDB5-F1
#
_cell.length_a   1.000
_cell.length_b   1.000
_cell.length_c   1.000
_cell.angle_alpha   90.00
_cell.angle_beta   90.00
_cell.angle_gamma   90.00
#
_symmetry.space_group_name_H-M   'P 1'
#
loop_
_entity.id
_entity.type
_entity.pdbx_description
1 polymer ?
#
loop_
_entity_poly.entity_id
_entity_poly.type
_entity_poly.pdbx_seq_one_letter_code
_entity_poly.pdbx_strand_id
1 'polypeptide(L)'
;IMNERVIFYIDGLNLYNGLKKANLRKYYWLDLRELAIKLCLPNQKLIRVKYFTSMVSTKFDEDKFHRQSSYIKAIKTLPDMEVFLGRHQKET
;
A
#
# COMPACT_ATOMS: atom_id res chain seq x y z
N ILE A 1 17.12 -0.29 -23.80
CA ILE A 1 17.56 -0.92 -22.53
C ILE A 1 16.86 -0.17 -21.41
N MET A 2 16.13 -0.84 -20.51
CA MET A 2 15.56 -0.19 -19.31
C MET A 2 16.70 0.17 -18.36
N ASN A 3 17.09 1.43 -18.28
CA ASN A 3 18.32 1.86 -17.59
C ASN A 3 18.06 2.40 -16.19
N GLU A 4 16.89 2.94 -15.91
CA GLU A 4 16.61 3.59 -14.63
C GLU A 4 15.91 2.65 -13.66
N ARG A 5 16.52 2.40 -12.51
CA ARG A 5 15.96 1.54 -11.45
C ARG A 5 15.10 2.39 -10.52
N VAL A 6 13.83 2.03 -10.37
CA VAL A 6 12.88 2.79 -9.55
C VAL A 6 12.36 1.96 -8.38
N ILE A 7 12.23 2.59 -7.22
CA ILE A 7 11.55 2.04 -6.05
C ILE A 7 10.39 2.97 -5.70
N PHE A 8 9.20 2.40 -5.51
CA PHE A 8 8.03 3.16 -5.04
C PHE A 8 7.91 3.06 -3.54
N TYR A 9 7.71 4.19 -2.88
CA TYR A 9 7.45 4.29 -1.45
C TYR A 9 6.02 4.79 -1.27
N ILE A 10 5.18 3.98 -0.62
CA ILE A 10 3.75 4.23 -0.52
C ILE A 10 3.36 4.34 0.95
N ASP A 11 2.81 5.50 1.31
CA ASP A 11 2.14 5.71 2.60
C ASP A 11 0.68 5.24 2.51
N GLY A 12 0.37 4.16 3.23
CA GLY A 12 -0.95 3.55 3.22
C GLY A 12 -2.04 4.34 3.92
N LEU A 13 -1.70 5.17 4.91
CA LEU A 13 -2.70 6.01 5.58
C LEU A 13 -3.11 7.16 4.67
N ASN A 14 -2.13 7.82 4.05
CA ASN A 14 -2.39 8.90 3.10
C ASN A 14 -3.11 8.38 1.84
N LEU A 15 -2.71 7.23 1.30
CA LEU A 15 -3.41 6.60 0.18
C LEU A 15 -4.87 6.28 0.52
N TYR A 16 -5.12 5.60 1.65
CA TYR A 16 -6.47 5.24 2.06
C TYR A 16 -7.37 6.46 2.27
N ASN A 17 -6.86 7.48 2.99
CA ASN A 17 -7.63 8.69 3.25
C ASN A 17 -7.87 9.50 1.97
N GLY A 18 -6.90 9.55 1.05
CA GLY A 18 -7.06 10.16 -0.27
C GLY A 18 -8.14 9.48 -1.11
N LEU A 19 -8.11 8.14 -1.20
CA LEU A 19 -9.13 7.36 -1.90
C LEU A 19 -10.52 7.56 -1.27
N LYS A 20 -10.60 7.58 0.06
CA LYS A 20 -11.86 7.84 0.79
C LYS A 20 -12.42 9.22 0.46
N LYS A 21 -11.58 10.26 0.53
CA LYS A 21 -11.96 11.66 0.24
C LYS A 21 -12.41 11.85 -1.20
N ALA A 22 -11.78 11.13 -2.14
CA ALA A 22 -12.13 11.15 -3.56
C ALA A 22 -13.33 10.24 -3.92
N ASN A 23 -13.98 9.60 -2.95
CA ASN A 23 -15.05 8.61 -3.16
C ASN A 23 -14.67 7.44 -4.09
N LEU A 24 -13.40 7.03 -4.04
CA LEU A 24 -12.81 6.00 -4.91
C LEU A 24 -12.77 4.63 -4.23
N ARG A 25 -13.89 4.21 -3.63
CA ARG A 25 -13.98 2.97 -2.83
C ARG A 25 -13.60 1.71 -3.62
N LYS A 26 -13.82 1.69 -4.94
CA LYS A 26 -13.41 0.58 -5.83
C LYS A 26 -11.90 0.30 -5.81
N TYR A 27 -11.07 1.26 -5.40
CA TYR A 27 -9.61 1.11 -5.33
C TYR A 27 -9.09 0.77 -3.93
N TYR A 28 -9.94 0.35 -2.98
CA TYR A 28 -9.45 -0.10 -1.66
C TYR A 28 -8.67 -1.42 -1.73
N TRP A 29 -8.82 -2.17 -2.82
CA TRP A 29 -8.07 -3.39 -3.12
C TRP A 29 -7.06 -3.17 -4.25
N LEU A 30 -6.47 -1.98 -4.32
CA LEU A 30 -5.54 -1.65 -5.40
C LEU A 30 -4.33 -2.58 -5.37
N ASP A 31 -4.00 -3.16 -6.54
CA ASP A 31 -2.70 -3.78 -6.73
C ASP A 31 -1.64 -2.67 -6.79
N LEU A 32 -0.94 -2.47 -5.68
CA LEU A 32 0.08 -1.42 -5.55
C LEU A 32 1.29 -1.67 -6.45
N ARG A 33 1.58 -2.93 -6.79
CA ARG A 33 2.66 -3.28 -7.69
C ARG A 33 2.29 -2.91 -9.12
N GLU A 34 1.09 -3.28 -9.56
CA GLU A 34 0.59 -2.94 -10.88
C GLU A 34 0.44 -1.42 -11.05
N LEU A 35 0.00 -0.71 -10.01
CA LEU A 35 0.01 0.75 -10.00
C LEU A 35 1.44 1.29 -10.21
N ALA A 36 2.41 0.80 -9.45
CA ALA A 36 3.80 1.24 -9.58
C ALA A 36 4.37 0.98 -10.98
N ILE A 37 4.08 -0.17 -11.58
CA ILE A 37 4.48 -0.50 -12.97
C ILE A 37 3.88 0.50 -13.96
N LYS A 38 2.57 0.81 -13.83
CA LYS A 38 1.88 1.76 -14.72
C LYS A 38 2.36 3.20 -14.56
N LEU A 39 2.96 3.53 -13.43
CA LEU A 39 3.55 4.84 -13.18
C LEU A 39 5.02 4.94 -13.62
N CYS A 40 5.69 3.82 -13.92
CA CYS A 40 7.04 3.85 -14.48
C CYS A 40 7.04 4.49 -15.88
N LEU A 41 8.06 5.31 -16.14
CA LEU A 41 8.33 5.83 -17.48
C LEU A 41 8.92 4.74 -18.40
N PRO A 42 8.89 4.89 -19.74
CA PRO A 42 9.37 3.86 -20.68
C PRO A 42 10.81 3.34 -20.44
N ASN A 43 11.67 4.17 -19.84
CA ASN A 43 13.08 3.84 -19.59
C ASN A 43 13.34 3.32 -18.17
N GLN A 44 12.29 3.17 -17.37
CA GLN A 44 12.35 2.79 -15.97
C GLN A 44 11.94 1.35 -15.75
N LYS A 45 12.59 0.71 -14.77
CA LYS A 45 12.27 -0.63 -14.29
C LYS A 45 11.96 -0.58 -12.81
N LEU A 46 10.78 -1.05 -12.45
CA LEU A 46 10.39 -1.26 -11.05
C LEU A 46 11.31 -2.31 -10.41
N ILE A 47 11.92 -1.95 -9.29
CA ILE A 47 12.77 -2.83 -8.49
C ILE A 47 12.08 -3.29 -7.23
N ARG A 48 11.42 -2.38 -6.51
CA ARG A 48 10.67 -2.68 -5.28
C ARG A 48 9.51 -1.71 -5.11
N VAL A 49 8.50 -2.15 -4.38
CA VAL A 49 7.47 -1.30 -3.79
C VAL A 49 7.51 -1.49 -2.29
N LYS A 50 7.70 -0.40 -1.56
CA LYS A 50 7.76 -0.36 -0.11
C LYS A 50 6.48 0.29 0.41
N TYR A 51 5.62 -0.51 1.00
CA TYR A 51 4.32 -0.10 1.52
C TYR A 51 4.37 0.07 3.04
N PHE A 52 4.16 1.30 3.51
CA PHE A 52 4.20 1.66 4.93
C PHE A 52 2.79 1.86 5.44
N THR A 53 2.41 1.14 6.49
CA THR A 53 1.06 1.27 7.08
C THR A 53 1.07 0.88 8.56
N SER A 54 0.07 1.30 9.31
CA SER A 54 -0.23 0.75 10.64
C SER A 54 -1.49 -0.12 10.57
N MET A 55 -1.57 -1.11 11.46
CA MET A 55 -2.78 -1.92 11.63
C MET A 55 -3.83 -1.13 12.41
N VAL A 56 -5.08 -1.20 11.95
CA VAL A 56 -6.25 -0.78 12.74
C VAL A 56 -6.32 -1.65 13.99
N SER A 57 -6.61 -1.08 15.15
CA SER A 57 -6.82 -1.91 16.35
C SER A 57 -8.16 -2.62 16.27
N THR A 58 -8.18 -3.91 16.58
CA THR A 58 -9.43 -4.67 16.79
C THR A 58 -10.29 -4.06 17.89
N LYS A 59 -9.69 -3.35 18.85
CA LYS A 59 -10.42 -2.62 19.91
C LYS A 59 -11.29 -1.47 19.36
N PHE A 60 -10.98 -0.95 18.18
CA PHE A 60 -11.71 0.16 17.57
C PHE A 60 -12.70 -0.31 16.50
N ASP A 61 -12.28 -1.23 15.63
CA ASP A 61 -13.10 -1.71 14.52
C ASP A 61 -12.55 -3.07 14.03
N GLU A 62 -13.16 -4.15 14.50
CA GLU A 62 -12.78 -5.53 14.19
C GLU A 62 -12.96 -5.84 12.69
N ASP A 63 -14.08 -5.44 12.09
CA ASP A 63 -14.35 -5.65 10.68
C ASP A 63 -13.32 -4.95 9.77
N LYS A 64 -12.96 -3.70 10.13
CA LYS A 64 -11.94 -2.95 9.39
C LYS A 64 -10.56 -3.57 9.57
N PHE A 65 -10.23 -4.08 10.75
CA PHE A 65 -9.02 -4.86 10.97
C PHE A 65 -8.98 -6.08 10.05
N HIS A 66 -10.06 -6.87 9.98
CA HIS A 66 -10.11 -8.06 9.13
C HIS A 66 -9.96 -7.71 7.65
N ARG A 67 -10.68 -6.70 7.16
CA ARG A 67 -10.54 -6.24 5.76
C ARG A 67 -9.11 -5.78 5.45
N GLN A 68 -8.50 -5.00 6.33
CA GLN A 68 -7.13 -4.53 6.15
C GLN A 68 -6.12 -5.69 6.21
N SER A 69 -6.31 -6.62 7.14
CA SER A 69 -5.48 -7.82 7.29
C SER A 69 -5.51 -8.67 6.02
N SER A 70 -6.70 -8.90 5.45
CA SER A 70 -6.87 -9.63 4.19
C SER A 70 -6.14 -8.93 3.03
N TYR A 71 -6.28 -7.61 2.91
CA TYR A 71 -5.59 -6.83 1.89
C TYR A 71 -4.06 -6.90 2.05
N ILE A 72 -3.53 -6.73 3.26
CA ILE A 72 -2.09 -6.81 3.53
C ILE A 72 -1.55 -8.22 3.24
N LYS A 73 -2.29 -9.27 3.62
CA LYS A 73 -1.93 -10.65 3.29
C LYS A 73 -1.84 -10.85 1.78
N ALA A 74 -2.82 -10.34 1.02
CA ALA A 74 -2.82 -10.43 -0.44
C ALA A 74 -1.63 -9.66 -1.06
N ILE A 75 -1.38 -8.42 -0.64
CA ILE A 75 -0.28 -7.63 -1.21
C ILE A 75 1.09 -8.25 -0.92
N LYS A 76 1.27 -8.91 0.23
CA LYS A 76 2.52 -9.61 0.56
C LYS A 76 2.81 -10.80 -0.36
N THR A 77 1.85 -11.31 -1.13
CA THR A 77 2.10 -12.38 -2.11
C THR A 77 2.63 -11.85 -3.44
N LEU A 78 2.52 -10.55 -3.69
CA LEU A 78 2.98 -9.95 -4.94
C LEU A 78 4.52 -9.87 -4.97
N PRO A 79 5.14 -10.11 -6.14
CA PRO A 79 6.58 -9.99 -6.27
C PRO A 79 7.04 -8.54 -6.04
N ASP A 80 8.26 -8.36 -5.54
CA ASP A 80 8.89 -7.06 -5.34
C ASP A 80 8.20 -6.15 -4.30
N MET A 81 7.19 -6.65 -3.58
CA MET A 81 6.51 -5.95 -2.48
C MET A 81 7.23 -6.16 -1.14
N GLU A 82 7.39 -5.07 -0.39
CA GLU A 82 7.80 -5.07 1.01
C GLU A 82 6.79 -4.28 1.83
N VAL A 83 6.28 -4.86 2.93
CA VAL A 83 5.30 -4.21 3.80
C VAL A 83 5.91 -3.92 5.17
N PHE A 84 5.90 -2.64 5.55
CA PHE A 84 6.41 -2.13 6.80
C PHE A 84 5.25 -1.74 7.72
N LEU A 85 5.09 -2.48 8.81
CA LEU A 85 4.03 -2.23 9.79
C LEU A 85 4.54 -1.28 10.88
N GLY A 86 4.07 -0.04 10.88
CA GLY A 86 4.31 0.93 11.93
C GLY A 86 3.50 0.60 13.19
N ARG A 87 4.08 0.82 14.37
CA ARG A 87 3.36 0.75 15.64
C ARG A 87 2.51 2.01 15.75
N HIS A 88 1.19 1.85 15.81
CA HIS A 88 0.29 2.98 16.08
C HIS A 88 0.50 3.38 17.55
N GLN A 89 1.35 4.37 17.82
CA GLN A 89 1.42 5.01 19.13
C GLN A 89 0.28 6.03 19.19
N LYS A 90 -0.48 6.02 20.28
CA LYS A 90 -1.39 7.14 20.57
C LYS A 90 -0.53 8.39 20.70
N GLU A 91 -0.91 9.49 20.04
CA GLU A 91 -0.56 10.81 20.55
C GLU A 91 -1.11 10.89 21.97
N THR A 92 -0.22 11.19 22.93
CA THR A 92 -0.55 11.26 24.35
C THR A 92 -1.05 12.65 24.68
#